data_AF-A0A060C4H7-F1
#
_entry.id   AF-A0A060C4H7-F1
#
_cell.length_a   1.000
_cell.length_b   1.000
_cell.length_c   1.000
_cell.angle_alpha   90.00
_cell.angle_beta   90.00
_cell.angle_gamma   90.00
#
_symmetry.space_group_name_H-M   'P 1'
#
loop_
_entity.id
_entity.type
_entity.pdbx_description
1 polymer ?
#
loop_
_entity_poly.entity_id
_entity_poly.type
_entity_poly.pdbx_seq_one_letter_code
_entity_poly.pdbx_strand_id
1 'polypeptide(L)'
;MVNGWLPYQSLACRIWARAAFYQASGAYGFRDQLQDTLSLLLMDEKLARQQILNVASRQFAEGDVQHWWLPATGAGVRTLISDDVVWLGYAASLYVQTSGDEALLDEMVPFLEGRLLEEGEHDA
;
A
#
# COMPACT_ATOMS: atom_id res chain seq x y z
N MET A 1 -23.46 6.80 10.56
CA MET A 1 -22.40 6.67 9.53
C MET A 1 -21.02 6.65 10.15
N VAL A 2 -20.56 7.76 10.76
CA VAL A 2 -19.16 7.94 11.21
C VAL A 2 -18.70 6.92 12.26
N ASN A 3 -19.47 6.66 13.32
CA ASN A 3 -19.00 5.83 14.45
C ASN A 3 -19.39 4.35 14.34
N GLY A 4 -19.72 3.85 13.15
CA GLY A 4 -20.18 2.46 13.00
C GLY A 4 -20.10 1.95 11.58
N TRP A 5 -21.10 2.27 10.76
CA TRP A 5 -21.23 1.74 9.40
C TRP A 5 -20.03 2.05 8.49
N LEU A 6 -19.49 3.27 8.53
CA LEU A 6 -18.39 3.65 7.64
C LEU A 6 -17.07 2.95 7.99
N PRO A 7 -16.61 2.92 9.26
CA PRO A 7 -15.46 2.12 9.67
C PRO A 7 -15.63 0.63 9.39
N TYR A 8 -16.81 0.09 9.71
CA TYR A 8 -17.14 -1.32 9.45
C TYR A 8 -17.01 -1.65 7.97
N GLN A 9 -17.63 -0.84 7.09
CA GLN A 9 -17.56 -1.05 5.65
C GLN A 9 -16.13 -0.93 5.13
N SER A 10 -15.37 0.06 5.60
CA SER A 10 -13.98 0.27 5.18
C SER A 10 -13.13 -0.93 5.57
N LEU A 11 -13.20 -1.37 6.82
CA LEU A 11 -12.45 -2.54 7.29
C LEU A 11 -12.86 -3.82 6.55
N ALA A 12 -14.14 -4.11 6.46
CA ALA A 12 -14.64 -5.33 5.84
C ALA A 12 -14.34 -5.40 4.34
N CYS A 13 -14.66 -4.33 3.59
CA CYS A 13 -14.53 -4.33 2.13
C CYS A 13 -13.11 -4.04 1.66
N ARG A 14 -12.43 -3.06 2.28
CA ARG A 14 -11.14 -2.56 1.79
C ARG A 14 -9.95 -3.31 2.36
N ILE A 15 -10.01 -3.66 3.65
CA ILE A 15 -8.88 -4.33 4.32
C ILE A 15 -9.01 -5.84 4.23
N TRP A 16 -10.14 -6.42 4.64
CA TRP A 16 -10.27 -7.89 4.71
C TRP A 16 -10.59 -8.52 3.36
N ALA A 17 -11.67 -8.06 2.71
CA ALA A 17 -12.11 -8.65 1.46
C ALA A 17 -11.31 -8.17 0.24
N ARG A 18 -10.84 -6.90 0.27
CA ARG A 18 -10.25 -6.20 -0.90
C ARG A 18 -11.10 -6.36 -2.15
N ALA A 19 -12.41 -6.19 -1.96
CA ALA A 19 -13.41 -6.44 -2.97
C ALA A 19 -14.61 -5.50 -2.81
N ALA A 20 -15.26 -5.22 -3.92
CA ALA A 20 -16.52 -4.51 -4.02
C ALA A 20 -17.41 -5.18 -5.07
N PHE A 21 -18.69 -4.79 -5.13
CA PHE A 21 -19.67 -5.36 -6.07
C PHE A 21 -19.20 -5.43 -7.53
N TYR A 22 -18.33 -4.50 -7.96
CA TYR A 22 -17.82 -4.42 -9.33
C TYR A 22 -16.33 -4.74 -9.46
N GLN A 23 -15.67 -5.20 -8.38
CA GLN A 23 -14.23 -5.48 -8.40
C GLN A 23 -13.90 -6.58 -7.39
N ALA A 24 -13.56 -7.77 -7.89
CA ALA A 24 -13.14 -8.92 -7.08
C ALA A 24 -11.77 -9.41 -7.57
N SER A 25 -10.71 -8.74 -7.11
CA SER A 25 -9.33 -9.13 -7.42
C SER A 25 -8.65 -9.79 -6.22
N GLY A 26 -8.86 -9.27 -5.01
CA GLY A 26 -8.21 -9.73 -3.78
C GLY A 26 -6.72 -9.38 -3.69
N ALA A 27 -6.12 -8.85 -4.76
CA ALA A 27 -4.78 -8.30 -4.79
C ALA A 27 -4.63 -7.07 -3.89
N TYR A 28 -3.40 -6.79 -3.50
CA TYR A 28 -3.02 -5.52 -2.91
C TYR A 28 -2.66 -4.54 -4.01
N GLY A 29 -3.27 -3.35 -4.01
CA GLY A 29 -2.80 -2.20 -4.79
C GLY A 29 -1.89 -1.32 -3.93
N PHE A 30 -0.78 -0.83 -4.49
CA PHE A 30 0.24 -0.05 -3.79
C PHE A 30 -0.37 1.17 -3.10
N ARG A 31 -0.94 2.09 -3.89
CA ARG A 31 -1.69 3.24 -3.39
C ARG A 31 -2.92 2.84 -2.57
N ASP A 32 -3.71 1.89 -3.07
CA ASP A 32 -5.01 1.56 -2.47
C ASP A 32 -4.84 1.12 -1.00
N GLN A 33 -3.85 0.27 -0.71
CA GLN A 33 -3.61 -0.20 0.66
C GLN A 33 -3.15 0.90 1.62
N LEU A 34 -2.36 1.87 1.13
CA LEU A 34 -1.98 3.03 1.91
C LEU A 34 -3.21 3.90 2.21
N GLN A 35 -3.99 4.25 1.19
CA GLN A 35 -5.21 5.06 1.36
C GLN A 35 -6.22 4.41 2.31
N ASP A 36 -6.45 3.11 2.13
CA ASP A 36 -7.44 2.37 2.90
C ASP A 36 -7.04 2.27 4.39
N THR A 37 -5.77 2.02 4.69
CA THR A 37 -5.31 1.93 6.09
C THR A 37 -5.16 3.26 6.78
N LEU A 38 -4.74 4.32 6.07
CA LEU A 38 -4.72 5.67 6.62
C LEU A 38 -6.12 6.16 7.04
N SER A 39 -7.17 5.71 6.35
CA SER A 39 -8.55 6.04 6.73
C SER A 39 -8.96 5.49 8.11
N LEU A 40 -8.22 4.51 8.63
CA LEU A 40 -8.46 3.84 9.92
C LEU A 40 -7.42 4.18 10.98
N LEU A 41 -6.53 5.16 10.71
CA LEU A 41 -5.38 5.48 11.55
C LEU A 41 -5.76 5.80 13.01
N LEU A 42 -6.86 6.52 13.22
CA LEU A 42 -7.37 6.85 14.56
C LEU A 42 -8.04 5.68 15.30
N MET A 43 -8.29 4.56 14.62
CA MET A 43 -8.96 3.39 15.17
C MET A 43 -7.99 2.27 15.45
N ASP A 44 -7.08 2.00 14.51
CA ASP A 44 -6.01 1.03 14.66
C ASP A 44 -4.83 1.42 13.77
N GLU A 45 -3.90 2.17 14.34
CA GLU A 45 -2.68 2.62 13.66
C GLU A 45 -1.80 1.45 13.19
N LYS A 46 -1.91 0.27 13.80
CA LYS A 46 -1.08 -0.88 13.45
C LYS A 46 -1.37 -1.39 12.05
N LEU A 47 -2.60 -1.21 11.57
CA LEU A 47 -2.97 -1.54 10.19
C LEU A 47 -2.15 -0.69 9.21
N ALA A 48 -2.05 0.62 9.45
CA ALA A 48 -1.26 1.53 8.63
C ALA A 48 0.24 1.19 8.71
N ARG A 49 0.78 0.95 9.92
CA ARG A 49 2.19 0.57 10.10
C ARG A 49 2.55 -0.67 9.28
N GLN A 50 1.74 -1.72 9.40
CA GLN A 50 1.97 -2.99 8.70
C GLN A 50 1.87 -2.80 7.19
N GLN A 51 0.89 -2.02 6.71
CA GLN A 51 0.75 -1.80 5.26
C GLN A 51 1.80 -0.87 4.68
N ILE A 52 2.30 0.12 5.43
CA ILE A 52 3.44 0.93 4.98
C ILE A 52 4.65 0.04 4.73
N LEU A 53 4.97 -0.87 5.65
CA LEU A 53 6.10 -1.80 5.47
C LEU A 53 5.86 -2.81 4.34
N ASN A 54 4.64 -3.35 4.22
CA ASN A 54 4.30 -4.26 3.12
C ASN A 54 4.42 -3.57 1.76
N VAL A 55 3.90 -2.35 1.62
CA VAL A 55 3.96 -1.55 0.40
C VAL A 55 5.40 -1.12 0.10
N ALA A 56 6.17 -0.70 1.12
CA ALA A 56 7.59 -0.36 0.96
C ALA A 56 8.41 -1.53 0.41
N SER A 57 8.06 -2.78 0.74
CA SER A 57 8.70 -4.00 0.22
C SER A 57 8.42 -4.29 -1.25
N ARG A 58 7.62 -3.44 -1.91
CA ARG A 58 7.22 -3.57 -3.33
C ARG A 58 7.88 -2.53 -4.22
N GLN A 59 8.89 -1.83 -3.69
CA GLN A 59 9.71 -0.90 -4.46
C GLN A 59 10.85 -1.65 -5.17
N PHE A 60 11.26 -1.12 -6.31
CA PHE A 60 12.48 -1.51 -7.01
C PHE A 60 13.58 -0.47 -6.80
N ALA A 61 14.85 -0.86 -6.97
CA ALA A 61 15.98 0.03 -6.73
C ALA A 61 16.02 1.22 -7.72
N GLU A 62 15.38 1.07 -8.87
CA GLU A 62 15.23 2.10 -9.89
C GLU A 62 14.22 3.20 -9.52
N GLY A 63 13.48 3.03 -8.41
CA GLY A 63 12.57 4.03 -7.86
C GLY A 63 11.11 3.87 -8.26
N ASP A 64 10.78 2.85 -9.06
CA ASP A 64 9.42 2.46 -9.39
C ASP A 64 8.96 1.25 -8.55
N VAL A 65 7.73 0.77 -8.76
CA VAL A 65 7.06 -0.16 -7.82
C VAL A 65 6.20 -1.21 -8.52
N GLN A 66 5.81 -2.26 -7.79
CA GLN A 66 4.65 -3.06 -8.19
C GLN A 66 3.37 -2.28 -7.89
N HIS A 67 2.62 -1.88 -8.93
CA HIS A 67 1.34 -1.19 -8.80
C HIS A 67 0.31 -2.02 -8.03
N TRP A 68 0.31 -3.33 -8.27
CA TRP A 68 -0.44 -4.29 -7.48
C TRP A 68 0.29 -5.63 -7.42
N TRP A 69 0.00 -6.43 -6.39
CA TRP A 69 0.53 -7.79 -6.23
C TRP A 69 -0.47 -8.72 -5.52
N LEU A 70 -0.34 -10.02 -5.78
CA LEU A 70 -1.06 -11.06 -5.07
C LEU A 70 -0.37 -11.34 -3.73
N PRO A 71 -1.10 -11.30 -2.59
CA PRO A 71 -0.49 -11.49 -1.26
C PRO A 71 0.18 -12.85 -1.08
N ALA A 72 -0.36 -13.89 -1.71
CA ALA A 72 0.10 -15.26 -1.53
C ALA A 72 1.39 -15.57 -2.30
N THR A 73 1.60 -14.93 -3.45
CA THR A 73 2.69 -15.28 -4.38
C THR A 73 3.67 -14.14 -4.62
N GLY A 74 3.29 -12.88 -4.30
CA GLY A 74 4.04 -11.69 -4.68
C GLY A 74 4.00 -11.36 -6.18
N ALA A 75 3.33 -12.19 -6.99
CA ALA A 75 3.14 -11.91 -8.42
C ALA A 75 2.31 -10.64 -8.58
N GLY A 76 2.80 -9.71 -9.39
CA GLY A 76 2.26 -8.39 -9.51
C GLY A 76 2.78 -7.70 -10.76
N VAL A 77 2.31 -6.49 -11.00
CA VAL A 77 2.67 -5.70 -12.19
C VAL A 77 3.56 -4.53 -11.76
N ARG A 78 4.77 -4.47 -12.29
CA ARG A 78 5.69 -3.34 -12.13
C ARG A 78 5.27 -2.23 -13.08
N THR A 79 5.14 -0.98 -12.63
CA THR A 79 4.74 0.14 -13.50
C THR A 79 5.49 1.43 -13.16
N LEU A 80 5.43 2.41 -14.08
CA LEU A 80 5.90 3.79 -13.87
C LEU A 80 4.79 4.76 -13.44
N ILE A 81 3.69 4.25 -12.85
CA ILE A 81 2.60 5.10 -12.36
C ILE A 81 3.13 6.00 -11.24
N SER A 82 3.18 7.30 -11.52
CA SER A 82 3.99 8.24 -10.74
C SER A 82 3.42 8.56 -9.35
N ASP A 83 2.13 8.35 -9.10
CA ASP A 83 1.53 8.71 -7.81
C ASP A 83 1.76 7.66 -6.73
N ASP A 84 2.01 6.39 -7.09
CA ASP A 84 2.21 5.31 -6.10
C ASP A 84 3.33 5.65 -5.11
N VAL A 85 4.50 6.06 -5.61
CA VAL A 85 5.65 6.41 -4.75
C VAL A 85 5.38 7.61 -3.85
N VAL A 86 4.57 8.56 -4.32
CA VAL A 86 4.18 9.74 -3.53
C VAL A 86 3.29 9.34 -2.35
N TRP A 87 2.42 8.34 -2.55
CA TRP A 87 1.57 7.82 -1.48
C TRP A 87 2.39 7.20 -0.35
N LEU A 88 3.50 6.52 -0.64
CA LEU A 88 4.34 5.94 0.41
C LEU A 88 4.95 7.02 1.32
N GLY A 89 5.51 8.07 0.72
CA GLY A 89 6.06 9.21 1.47
C GLY A 89 5.00 9.92 2.32
N TYR A 90 3.81 10.14 1.74
CA TYR A 90 2.68 10.73 2.46
C TYR A 90 2.21 9.84 3.62
N ALA A 91 2.06 8.55 3.39
CA ALA A 91 1.59 7.60 4.39
C ALA A 91 2.55 7.48 5.58
N ALA A 92 3.85 7.37 5.32
CA ALA A 92 4.86 7.34 6.36
C ALA A 92 4.84 8.64 7.19
N SER A 93 4.80 9.80 6.53
CA SER A 93 4.73 11.10 7.22
C SER A 93 3.47 11.23 8.07
N LEU A 94 2.30 10.89 7.54
CA LEU A 94 1.03 11.02 8.27
C LEU A 94 0.96 10.03 9.45
N TYR A 95 1.46 8.80 9.25
CA TYR A 95 1.52 7.79 10.30
C TYR A 95 2.39 8.27 11.46
N VAL A 96 3.62 8.73 11.20
CA VAL A 96 4.55 9.22 12.24
C VAL A 96 3.94 10.41 12.97
N GLN A 97 3.37 11.37 12.25
CA GLN A 97 2.75 12.56 12.87
C GLN A 97 1.55 12.21 13.76
N THR A 98 0.82 11.14 13.44
CA THR A 98 -0.41 10.77 14.17
C THR A 98 -0.11 9.82 15.34
N SER A 99 0.79 8.85 15.15
CA SER A 99 1.11 7.81 16.13
C SER A 99 2.28 8.18 17.06
N GLY A 100 3.22 9.00 16.58
CA GLY A 100 4.51 9.23 17.22
C GLY A 100 5.53 8.10 17.06
N ASP A 101 5.22 7.04 16.30
CA ASP A 101 6.15 5.92 16.05
C ASP A 101 7.16 6.27 14.96
N GLU A 102 8.21 7.01 15.34
CA GLU A 102 9.34 7.33 14.46
C GLU A 102 10.18 6.09 14.09
N ALA A 103 10.13 5.02 14.88
CA ALA A 103 10.91 3.81 14.64
C ALA A 103 10.51 3.11 13.33
N LEU A 104 9.32 3.41 12.77
CA LEU A 104 8.95 3.00 11.43
C LEU A 104 9.99 3.40 10.37
N LEU A 105 10.61 4.58 10.51
CA LEU A 105 11.56 5.12 9.53
C LEU A 105 12.92 4.39 9.55
N ASP A 106 13.21 3.67 10.63
CA ASP A 106 14.44 2.88 10.79
C ASP A 106 14.26 1.41 10.36
N GLU A 107 13.06 1.01 9.95
CA GLU A 107 12.78 -0.36 9.51
C GLU A 107 13.49 -0.68 8.19
N MET A 108 14.28 -1.76 8.21
CA MET A 108 15.02 -2.21 7.04
C MET A 108 14.11 -3.03 6.12
N VAL A 109 13.78 -2.48 4.96
CA VAL A 109 12.94 -3.12 3.96
C VAL A 109 13.74 -3.30 2.65
N PRO A 110 13.88 -4.52 2.12
CA PRO A 110 14.62 -4.75 0.89
C PRO A 110 13.83 -4.28 -0.35
N PHE A 111 14.54 -3.85 -1.38
CA PHE A 111 13.98 -3.67 -2.72
C PHE A 111 13.73 -5.03 -3.39
N LEU A 112 12.74 -5.06 -4.28
CA LEU A 112 12.54 -6.18 -5.19
C LEU A 112 13.57 -6.16 -6.32
N GLU A 113 13.86 -7.35 -6.83
CA GLU A 113 14.58 -7.55 -8.07
C GLU A 113 13.58 -7.95 -9.16
N GLY A 114 13.78 -7.45 -10.38
CA GLY A 114 12.91 -7.75 -11.52
C GLY A 114 13.46 -7.20 -12.82
N ARG A 115 12.85 -7.59 -13.94
CA ARG A 115 13.20 -7.05 -15.26
C ARG A 115 13.01 -5.52 -15.24
N LEU A 116 13.95 -4.79 -15.83
CA LEU A 116 13.82 -3.35 -16.07
C LEU A 116 12.70 -3.09 -17.08
N LEU A 117 12.00 -1.97 -16.90
CA LEU A 117 11.10 -1.45 -17.92
C LEU A 117 11.92 -0.78 -19.02
N GLU A 118 11.68 -1.16 -20.27
CA GLU A 118 12.34 -0.54 -21.42
C GLU A 118 11.81 0.89 -21.67
N GLU A 119 12.53 1.67 -22.47
CA GLU A 119 12.09 3.02 -22.82
C GLU A 119 10.75 2.98 -23.57
N GLY A 120 9.72 3.62 -23.00
CA GLY A 120 8.36 3.59 -23.54
C GLY A 120 7.51 2.40 -23.07
N GLU A 121 8.06 1.49 -22.27
CA GLU A 121 7.32 0.42 -21.60
C GLU A 121 6.65 0.96 -20.32
N HIS A 122 5.37 0.64 -20.13
CA HIS A 122 4.58 1.14 -19.01
C HIS A 122 4.32 0.09 -17.92
N ASP A 123 4.40 -1.20 -18.26
CA ASP A 123 4.18 -2.31 -17.35
C ASP A 123 5.05 -3.56 -17.65
N ALA A 124 5.30 -4.38 -16.62
CA ALA A 124 5.98 -5.68 -16.71
C ALA A 124 5.49 -6.68 -15.66
#